data_AF-D8PIQ8-F1
#
_entry.id   AF-D8PIQ8-F1
#
_cell.length_a   1.000
_cell.length_b   1.000
_cell.length_c   1.000
_cell.angle_alpha   90.00
_cell.angle_beta   90.00
_cell.angle_gamma   90.00
#
_symmetry.space_group_name_H-M   'P 1'
#
loop_
_entity.id
_entity.type
_entity.pdbx_description
1 polymer ?
#
loop_
_entity_poly.entity_id
_entity_poly.type
_entity_poly.pdbx_seq_one_letter_code
_entity_poly.pdbx_strand_id
1 'polypeptide(L)'
;MHPSALALSTMLSILRHFPAQISAHDLAEKMLVRFEPAELLPGWHVGAVGLTKDGCVMIRKSAPELSHGRIGFSPTCIQKLERQDGEKWVEVPLTPMAHSEPKQCQEPTG
;
A
#
# COMPACT_ATOMS: atom_id res chain seq x y z
N MET A 1 46.78 39.16 22.40
CA MET A 1 46.36 37.88 23.00
C MET A 1 44.84 37.77 22.86
N HIS A 2 44.37 36.58 22.49
CA HIS A 2 43.17 36.26 21.71
C HIS A 2 41.80 36.79 22.23
N PRO A 3 40.87 37.17 21.33
CA PRO A 3 39.44 37.31 21.63
C PRO A 3 38.76 35.93 21.60
N SER A 4 37.95 35.64 22.61
CA SER A 4 37.13 34.42 22.65
C SER A 4 35.91 34.59 21.75
N ALA A 5 35.86 33.82 20.67
CA ALA A 5 34.71 33.68 19.80
C ALA A 5 33.66 32.78 20.48
N LEU A 6 32.48 33.34 20.76
CA LEU A 6 31.28 32.54 21.05
C LEU A 6 30.48 32.45 19.75
N ALA A 7 30.80 31.45 18.94
CA ALA A 7 29.98 31.05 17.80
C ALA A 7 28.75 30.31 18.35
N LEU A 8 27.61 31.00 18.40
CA LEU A 8 26.31 30.41 18.68
C LEU A 8 26.00 29.39 17.58
N SER A 9 26.06 28.11 17.95
CA SER A 9 25.71 26.99 17.07
C SER A 9 24.18 26.92 16.97
N THR A 10 23.62 27.52 15.91
CA THR A 10 22.23 27.27 15.51
C THR A 10 22.15 25.86 14.94
N MET A 11 21.89 24.88 15.80
CA MET A 11 21.46 23.55 15.42
C MET A 11 20.13 23.67 14.67
N LEU A 12 20.22 23.78 13.35
CA LEU A 12 19.09 23.73 12.43
C LEU A 12 18.58 22.28 12.46
N SER A 13 17.57 22.03 13.28
CA SER A 13 16.84 20.76 13.34
C SER A 13 16.31 20.43 11.95
N ILE A 14 17.03 19.58 11.23
CA ILE A 14 16.53 18.90 10.04
C ILE A 14 15.38 18.03 10.57
N LEU A 15 14.16 18.54 10.47
CA LEU A 15 12.95 17.73 10.52
C LEU A 15 13.13 16.67 9.44
N ARG A 16 13.63 15.50 9.85
CA ARG A 16 13.62 14.30 9.05
C ARG A 16 12.15 14.00 8.77
N HIS A 17 11.67 14.49 7.63
CA HIS A 17 10.47 13.99 6.98
C HIS A 17 10.80 12.54 6.60
N PHE A 18 10.68 11.63 7.57
CA PHE A 18 10.51 10.24 7.25
C PHE A 18 9.16 10.16 6.55
N PRO A 19 9.09 9.83 5.25
CA PRO A 19 7.81 9.40 4.71
C PRO A 19 7.38 8.24 5.60
N ALA A 20 6.24 8.40 6.28
CA ALA A 20 5.69 7.35 7.10
C ALA A 20 5.64 6.09 6.24
N GLN A 21 6.44 5.09 6.59
CA GLN A 21 6.38 3.78 5.94
C GLN A 21 5.05 3.17 6.35
N ILE A 22 4.01 3.47 5.57
CA ILE A 22 2.67 2.92 5.74
C ILE A 22 2.80 1.44 5.44
N SER A 23 2.43 0.63 6.43
CA SER A 23 2.53 -0.82 6.34
C SER A 23 1.26 -1.36 5.71
N ALA A 24 1.34 -2.55 5.14
CA ALA A 24 0.16 -3.29 4.70
C ALA A 24 -0.86 -3.55 5.83
N HIS A 25 -0.44 -3.45 7.10
CA HIS A 25 -1.33 -3.42 8.26
C HIS A 25 -2.35 -2.26 8.23
N ASP A 26 -2.12 -1.23 7.42
CA ASP A 26 -3.02 -0.07 7.30
C ASP A 26 -4.11 -0.28 6.23
N LEU A 27 -4.12 -1.41 5.50
CA LEU A 27 -5.15 -1.72 4.52
C LEU A 27 -6.42 -2.26 5.20
N ALA A 28 -7.32 -1.35 5.56
CA ALA A 28 -8.64 -1.71 6.07
C ALA A 28 -9.58 -2.21 4.97
N GLU A 29 -10.52 -3.11 5.31
CA GLU A 29 -11.57 -3.54 4.38
C GLU A 29 -12.33 -2.32 3.81
N LYS A 30 -12.67 -2.38 2.52
CA LYS A 30 -13.34 -1.32 1.74
C LYS A 30 -12.51 -0.07 1.47
N MET A 31 -11.25 -0.02 1.90
CA MET A 31 -10.34 1.07 1.54
C MET A 31 -10.19 1.16 0.02
N LEU A 32 -10.31 2.38 -0.52
CA LEU A 32 -10.12 2.62 -1.95
C LEU A 32 -8.64 2.53 -2.29
N VAL A 33 -8.34 1.74 -3.31
CA VAL A 33 -6.99 1.54 -3.81
C VAL A 33 -6.96 1.70 -5.33
N ARG A 34 -5.78 2.01 -5.85
CA ARG A 34 -5.45 1.74 -7.24
C ARG A 34 -4.31 0.74 -7.30
N PHE A 35 -4.34 -0.12 -8.29
CA PHE A 35 -3.38 -1.19 -8.42
C PHE A 35 -3.06 -1.47 -9.88
N GLU A 36 -1.85 -1.95 -10.10
CA GLU A 36 -1.40 -2.48 -11.39
C GLU A 36 -1.13 -3.97 -11.17
N PRO A 37 -1.89 -4.89 -11.81
CA PRO A 37 -1.64 -6.32 -11.71
C PRO A 37 -0.44 -6.71 -12.59
N ALA A 38 0.27 -7.77 -12.20
CA ALA A 38 1.52 -8.16 -12.84
C ALA A 38 1.35 -8.64 -14.30
N GLU A 39 0.30 -9.41 -14.60
CA GLU A 39 0.22 -10.10 -15.91
C GLU A 39 -1.19 -10.14 -16.54
N LEU A 40 -2.26 -9.92 -15.77
CA LEU A 40 -3.63 -10.20 -16.23
C LEU A 40 -4.33 -9.02 -16.90
N LEU A 41 -4.01 -7.78 -16.52
CA LEU A 41 -4.69 -6.58 -17.04
C LEU A 41 -3.73 -5.37 -17.02
N PRO A 42 -3.20 -4.91 -18.16
CA PRO A 42 -2.24 -3.81 -18.16
C PRO A 42 -2.84 -2.52 -17.62
N GLY A 43 -2.00 -1.71 -16.96
CA GLY A 43 -2.33 -0.38 -16.47
C GLY A 43 -2.93 -0.32 -15.06
N TRP A 44 -3.20 0.90 -14.60
CA TRP A 44 -3.79 1.17 -13.29
C TRP A 44 -5.29 0.92 -13.29
N HIS A 45 -5.77 0.16 -12.30
CA HIS A 45 -7.19 -0.10 -12.06
C HIS A 45 -7.56 0.43 -10.68
N VAL A 46 -8.78 0.93 -10.54
CA VAL A 46 -9.34 1.31 -9.23
C VAL A 46 -10.11 0.13 -8.66
N GLY A 47 -9.99 -0.06 -7.36
CA GLY A 47 -10.68 -1.11 -6.64
C GLY A 47 -10.81 -0.80 -5.15
N ALA A 48 -11.24 -1.80 -4.40
CA ALA A 48 -11.33 -1.72 -2.95
C ALA A 48 -10.72 -2.96 -2.31
N VAL A 49 -10.14 -2.78 -1.13
CA VAL A 49 -9.69 -3.88 -0.28
C VAL A 49 -10.91 -4.70 0.14
N GLY A 50 -10.79 -6.02 0.07
CA GLY A 50 -11.75 -6.98 0.59
C GLY A 50 -11.03 -8.07 1.35
N LEU A 51 -11.78 -8.78 2.20
CA LEU A 51 -11.29 -9.97 2.87
C LEU A 51 -12.03 -11.22 2.35
N THR A 52 -11.31 -12.34 2.26
CA THR A 52 -11.92 -13.68 2.11
C THR A 52 -12.53 -14.12 3.44
N LYS A 53 -13.30 -15.23 3.43
CA LYS A 53 -13.84 -15.82 4.67
C LYS A 53 -12.73 -16.25 5.63
N ASP A 54 -11.57 -16.58 5.08
CA ASP A 54 -10.37 -17.02 5.79
C ASP A 54 -9.45 -15.87 6.20
N GLY A 55 -9.87 -14.62 5.97
CA GLY A 55 -9.17 -13.41 6.37
C GLY A 55 -8.03 -12.97 5.44
N CYS A 56 -7.90 -13.56 4.24
CA CYS A 56 -6.93 -13.12 3.24
C CYS A 56 -7.37 -11.80 2.61
N VAL A 57 -6.42 -10.90 2.37
CA VAL A 57 -6.63 -9.68 1.62
C VAL A 57 -6.83 -10.03 0.14
N MET A 58 -7.81 -9.37 -0.47
CA MET A 58 -7.99 -9.34 -1.91
C MET A 58 -8.32 -7.93 -2.36
N ILE A 59 -7.78 -7.51 -3.48
CA ILE A 59 -8.18 -6.26 -4.12
C ILE A 59 -9.27 -6.54 -5.14
N ARG A 60 -10.47 -6.02 -4.89
CA ARG A 60 -11.63 -6.19 -5.77
C ARG A 60 -11.65 -5.03 -6.76
N LYS A 61 -11.49 -5.32 -8.05
CA LYS A 61 -11.58 -4.31 -9.11
C LYS A 61 -12.99 -3.71 -9.14
N SER A 62 -13.08 -2.39 -9.20
CA SER A 62 -14.32 -1.70 -9.50
C SER A 62 -14.61 -1.84 -11.00
N ALA A 63 -15.57 -2.68 -11.35
CA ALA A 63 -15.99 -2.90 -12.73
C ALA A 63 -17.52 -2.73 -12.81
N PRO A 64 -18.02 -1.50 -13.06
CA PRO A 64 -19.45 -1.22 -13.10
C PRO A 64 -20.17 -1.98 -14.22
N GLU A 65 -19.45 -2.44 -15.25
CA GLU A 65 -19.99 -3.25 -16.34
C GLU A 65 -20.17 -4.74 -16.01
N LEU A 66 -19.58 -5.23 -14.91
CA LEU A 66 -19.71 -6.63 -14.50
C LEU A 66 -20.90 -6.79 -13.55
N SER A 67 -22.09 -6.90 -14.11
CA SER A 67 -23.35 -7.10 -13.37
C SER A 67 -23.39 -8.38 -12.52
N HIS A 68 -22.48 -9.34 -12.74
CA HIS A 68 -22.50 -10.65 -12.07
C HIS A 68 -21.13 -11.15 -11.57
N GLY A 69 -20.05 -10.37 -11.67
CA GLY A 69 -18.71 -10.85 -11.32
C GLY A 69 -17.83 -9.77 -10.72
N ARG A 70 -17.30 -10.00 -9.51
CA ARG A 70 -16.20 -9.19 -8.96
C ARG A 70 -14.90 -9.89 -9.29
N ILE A 71 -14.02 -9.23 -10.05
CA ILE A 71 -12.66 -9.72 -10.26
C ILE A 71 -11.85 -9.35 -9.02
N GLY A 72 -11.37 -10.35 -8.30
CA GLY A 72 -10.50 -10.20 -7.14
C GLY A 72 -9.06 -10.57 -7.50
N PHE A 73 -8.10 -9.79 -6.98
CA PHE A 73 -6.68 -10.01 -7.13
C PHE A 73 -6.08 -10.26 -5.75
N SER A 74 -5.32 -11.35 -5.58
CA SER A 74 -4.48 -11.49 -4.40
C SER A 74 -3.36 -10.44 -4.45
N PRO A 75 -2.82 -10.00 -3.30
CA PRO A 75 -1.63 -9.17 -3.23
C PRO A 75 -0.45 -9.68 -4.06
N THR A 76 -0.29 -11.01 -4.14
CA THR A 76 0.78 -11.67 -4.90
C THR A 76 0.67 -11.46 -6.42
N CYS A 77 -0.52 -11.17 -6.94
CA CYS A 77 -0.75 -10.90 -8.35
C CYS A 77 -0.63 -9.40 -8.70
N ILE A 78 -0.28 -8.55 -7.74
CA ILE A 78 -0.19 -7.10 -7.89
C ILE A 78 1.28 -6.70 -7.92
N GLN A 79 1.66 -5.84 -8.86
CA GLN A 79 3.03 -5.29 -8.94
C GLN A 79 3.14 -3.93 -8.26
N LYS A 80 2.08 -3.13 -8.29
CA LYS A 80 2.01 -1.83 -7.61
C LYS A 80 0.65 -1.64 -6.97
N LEU A 81 0.65 -1.12 -5.75
CA LEU A 81 -0.55 -0.84 -4.99
C LEU A 81 -0.43 0.52 -4.33
N GLU A 82 -1.48 1.32 -4.44
CA GLU A 82 -1.56 2.59 -3.75
C GLU A 82 -2.94 2.74 -3.11
N ARG A 83 -2.98 3.29 -1.89
CA ARG A 83 -4.22 3.64 -1.21
C ARG A 83 -4.56 5.11 -1.45
N GLN A 84 -5.85 5.43 -1.39
CA GLN A 84 -6.27 6.81 -1.37
C GLN A 84 -6.02 7.42 0.01
N ASP A 85 -5.40 8.60 0.04
CA ASP A 85 -5.15 9.42 1.23
C ASP A 85 -5.55 10.87 0.93
N GLY A 86 -6.81 11.20 1.22
CA GLY A 86 -7.44 12.44 0.74
C GLY A 86 -7.50 12.48 -0.79
N GLU A 87 -6.86 13.47 -1.40
CA GLU A 87 -6.77 13.62 -2.86
C GLU A 87 -5.53 12.95 -3.46
N LYS A 88 -4.65 12.38 -2.62
CA LYS A 88 -3.40 11.76 -3.06
C LYS A 88 -3.51 10.24 -3.07
N TRP A 89 -2.66 9.64 -3.88
CA TRP A 89 -2.41 8.21 -3.84
C TRP A 89 -1.06 7.96 -3.20
N VAL A 90 -1.02 7.03 -2.26
CA VAL A 90 0.17 6.70 -1.47
C VAL A 90 0.52 5.25 -1.66
N GLU A 91 1.77 4.99 -2.03
CA GLU A 91 2.28 3.63 -2.24
C GLU A 91 2.14 2.78 -0.99
N VAL A 92 1.65 1.56 -1.18
CA VAL A 92 1.53 0.54 -0.16
C VAL A 92 2.49 -0.59 -0.51
N PRO A 93 3.55 -0.79 0.30
CA PRO A 93 4.49 -1.89 0.10
C PRO A 93 3.78 -3.25 0.16
N LEU A 94 3.96 -4.06 -0.89
CA LEU A 94 3.33 -5.38 -1.01
C LEU A 94 4.08 -6.47 -0.22
N THR A 95 5.41 -6.40 -0.12
CA THR A 95 6.24 -7.41 0.58
C THR A 95 5.88 -7.56 2.06
N PRO A 96 5.66 -6.48 2.83
CA PRO A 96 5.19 -6.60 4.21
C PRO A 96 3.76 -7.13 4.32
N MET A 97 2.93 -6.98 3.28
CA MET A 97 1.56 -7.48 3.25
C MET A 97 1.55 -8.99 3.28
N ALA A 98 2.24 -9.62 2.34
CA ALA A 98 2.30 -11.07 2.24
C ALA A 98 2.75 -11.72 3.56
N HIS A 99 3.71 -11.12 4.28
CA HIS A 99 4.16 -11.66 5.57
C HIS A 99 3.16 -11.48 6.73
N SER A 100 2.24 -10.52 6.62
CA SER A 100 1.24 -10.22 7.65
C SER A 100 -0.07 -11.02 7.48
N GLU A 101 -0.28 -11.63 6.31
CA GLU A 101 -1.47 -12.43 6.06
C GLU A 101 -1.42 -13.80 6.76
N PRO A 102 -2.58 -14.44 7.01
CA PRO A 102 -2.61 -15.83 7.46
C PRO A 102 -1.76 -16.74 6.54
N LYS A 103 -1.08 -17.76 7.10
CA LYS A 103 -0.15 -18.63 6.34
C LYS A 103 -0.74 -19.19 5.03
N GLN A 104 -2.02 -19.56 5.05
CA GLN A 104 -2.76 -20.05 3.89
C GLN A 104 -2.90 -19.05 2.73
N CYS A 105 -2.70 -17.75 2.98
CA CYS A 105 -2.74 -16.68 1.99
C CYS A 105 -1.36 -16.33 1.43
N GLN A 106 -0.28 -16.77 2.10
CA GLN A 106 1.10 -16.45 1.72
C GLN A 106 1.63 -17.35 0.61
N GLU A 107 1.05 -18.53 0.43
CA GLU A 107 1.43 -19.47 -0.62
C GLU A 107 0.71 -19.09 -1.93
N PRO A 108 1.43 -18.96 -3.06
CA PRO A 108 0.77 -18.86 -4.36
C PRO A 108 -0.02 -20.16 -4.58
N THR A 109 -1.35 -20.06 -4.58
CA THR A 109 -2.17 -21.19 -4.99
C THR A 109 -2.02 -21.29 -6.50
N GLY A 110 -1.38 -22.37 -6.95
CA GLY A 110 -1.06 -22.61 -8.36
C GLY A 110 -2.27 -22.78 -9.26
#